data_AF-A0A7X7IZI4-F1
#
_entry.id   AF-A0A7X7IZI4-F1
#
_cell.length_a   1.000
_cell.length_b   1.000
_cell.length_c   1.000
_cell.angle_alpha   90.00
_cell.angle_beta   90.00
_cell.angle_gamma   90.00
#
_symmetry.space_group_name_H-M   'P 1'
#
loop_
_entity.id
_entity.type
_entity.pdbx_description
1 polymer ?
#
loop_
_entity_poly.entity_id
_entity_poly.type
_entity_poly.pdbx_seq_one_letter_code
_entity_poly.pdbx_strand_id
1 'polypeptide(L)'
;MPPAIVPRSCSLVLFGATGDLARRKLLPALYNLACDGFLPQRFIVVGAARRPFTDDEFRQDMLDAVNQHSRRKPVLPEVWRDFAKRLFYQQVRFDESSDYAALRG
;
A
#
# COMPACT_ATOMS: atom_id res chain seq x y z
N MET A 1 -22.60 -15.33 15.86
CA MET A 1 -21.73 -14.53 14.98
C MET A 1 -21.05 -15.51 14.03
N PRO A 2 -21.22 -15.42 12.70
CA PRO A 2 -20.49 -16.28 11.78
C PRO A 2 -18.98 -16.08 12.00
N PRO A 3 -18.15 -17.11 11.83
CA PRO A 3 -16.70 -16.94 11.93
C PRO A 3 -16.27 -15.86 10.94
N ALA A 4 -15.49 -14.88 11.42
CA ALA A 4 -14.93 -13.86 10.55
C ALA A 4 -14.12 -14.58 9.45
N ILE A 5 -14.52 -14.42 8.19
CA ILE A 5 -13.79 -14.95 7.05
C ILE A 5 -12.50 -14.14 6.97
N VAL A 6 -11.43 -14.65 7.61
CA VAL A 6 -10.09 -14.09 7.47
C VAL A 6 -9.62 -14.36 6.04
N PRO A 7 -9.33 -13.33 5.23
CA PRO A 7 -8.92 -13.57 3.85
C PRO A 7 -7.57 -14.28 3.82
N ARG A 8 -7.36 -15.10 2.80
CA ARG A 8 -6.08 -15.80 2.58
C ARG A 8 -4.96 -14.77 2.39
N SER A 9 -3.72 -15.19 2.66
CA SER A 9 -2.54 -14.36 2.40
C SER A 9 -2.53 -13.88 0.95
N CYS A 10 -2.31 -12.58 0.72
CA CYS A 10 -2.28 -12.03 -0.63
C CYS A 10 -1.29 -10.87 -0.74
N SER A 11 -0.78 -10.69 -1.96
CA SER A 11 0.06 -9.58 -2.36
C SER A 11 -0.72 -8.71 -3.33
N LEU A 12 -0.80 -7.41 -3.07
CA LEU A 12 -1.42 -6.43 -3.95
C LEU A 12 -0.33 -5.64 -4.68
N VAL A 13 -0.23 -5.83 -5.99
CA VAL A 13 0.64 -4.97 -6.82
C VAL A 13 -0.18 -3.81 -7.35
N LEU A 14 0.22 -2.58 -6.99
CA LEU A 14 -0.46 -1.36 -7.38
C LEU A 14 0.33 -0.62 -8.47
N PHE A 15 -0.08 -0.79 -9.72
CA PHE A 15 0.48 -0.03 -10.83
C PHE A 15 -0.01 1.42 -10.81
N GLY A 16 0.89 2.36 -11.04
CA GLY A 16 0.61 3.78 -10.88
C GLY A 16 0.46 4.19 -9.41
N ALA A 17 1.18 3.53 -8.49
CA ALA A 17 1.10 3.77 -7.05
C ALA A 17 1.38 5.21 -6.62
N THR A 18 2.11 5.99 -7.43
CA THR A 18 2.37 7.41 -7.17
C THR A 18 1.29 8.34 -7.77
N GLY A 19 0.25 7.80 -8.39
CA GLY A 19 -0.81 8.57 -9.05
C GLY A 19 -1.90 9.09 -8.10
N ASP A 20 -2.74 9.98 -8.62
CA ASP A 20 -3.80 10.66 -7.84
C ASP A 20 -4.77 9.69 -7.17
N LEU A 21 -5.24 8.67 -7.92
CA LEU A 21 -6.20 7.69 -7.41
C LEU A 21 -5.62 6.86 -6.25
N ALA A 22 -4.34 6.47 -6.35
CA ALA A 22 -3.65 5.72 -5.31
C ALA A 22 -3.60 6.52 -4.01
N ARG A 23 -3.19 7.79 -4.09
CA ARG A 23 -3.07 8.70 -2.94
C ARG A 23 -4.42 9.08 -2.33
N ARG A 24 -5.43 9.36 -3.17
CA ARG A 24 -6.72 9.90 -2.70
C ARG A 24 -7.71 8.84 -2.22
N LYS A 25 -7.59 7.61 -2.72
CA LYS A 25 -8.59 6.56 -2.47
C LYS A 25 -7.98 5.26 -2.00
N LEU A 26 -7.06 4.68 -2.77
CA LEU A 26 -6.65 3.29 -2.56
C LEU A 26 -5.86 3.10 -1.26
N LEU A 27 -4.80 3.88 -1.05
CA LEU A 27 -4.02 3.78 0.19
C LEU A 27 -4.80 4.23 1.43
N PRO A 28 -5.57 5.34 1.40
CA PRO A 28 -6.47 5.68 2.49
C PRO A 28 -7.48 4.57 2.82
N ALA A 29 -8.01 3.87 1.81
CA ALA A 29 -8.92 2.74 2.03
C ALA A 29 -8.21 1.53 2.66
N LEU A 30 -7.02 1.18 2.18
CA LEU A 30 -6.21 0.08 2.74
C LEU A 30 -5.79 0.37 4.19
N TYR A 31 -5.40 1.60 4.49
CA TYR A 31 -5.13 2.03 5.87
C TYR A 31 -6.38 1.91 6.76
N ASN A 32 -7.56 2.30 6.26
CA ASN A 32 -8.81 2.12 7.03
C ASN A 32 -9.10 0.64 7.32
N LEU A 33 -8.86 -0.25 6.35
CA LEU A 33 -8.96 -1.70 6.55
C LEU A 33 -7.94 -2.21 7.58
N ALA A 34 -6.72 -1.65 7.61
CA ALA A 34 -5.73 -1.96 8.63
C ALA A 34 -6.23 -1.55 10.03
N CYS A 35 -6.82 -0.36 10.17
CA CYS A 35 -7.39 0.08 11.45
C CYS A 35 -8.56 -0.80 11.92
N ASP A 36 -9.32 -1.39 10.99
CA ASP A 36 -10.43 -2.29 11.31
C ASP A 36 -10.03 -3.75 11.51
N GLY A 37 -8.74 -4.09 11.35
CA GLY A 37 -8.26 -5.46 11.48
C GLY A 37 -8.77 -6.39 10.36
N PHE A 38 -9.20 -5.84 9.23
CA PHE A 38 -9.74 -6.62 8.10
C PHE A 38 -8.67 -7.04 7.08
N LEU A 39 -7.43 -6.58 7.22
CA LEU A 39 -6.32 -7.05 6.38
C LEU A 39 -5.84 -8.44 6.84
N PRO A 40 -5.51 -9.35 5.92
CA PRO A 40 -4.88 -10.62 6.24
C PRO A 40 -3.58 -10.43 7.03
N GLN A 41 -3.28 -11.37 7.93
CA GLN A 41 -2.04 -11.32 8.72
C GLN A 41 -0.79 -11.23 7.85
N ARG A 42 -0.78 -11.95 6.71
CA ARG A 42 0.24 -11.85 5.65
C ARG A 42 -0.36 -11.13 4.44
N PHE A 43 -0.31 -9.81 4.48
CA PHE A 43 -0.73 -8.91 3.41
C PHE A 43 0.40 -7.94 3.13
N ILE A 44 0.76 -7.79 1.86
CA ILE A 44 1.74 -6.80 1.39
C ILE A 44 1.19 -6.01 0.20
N VAL A 45 1.64 -4.78 0.07
CA VAL A 45 1.38 -3.92 -1.08
C VAL A 45 2.70 -3.57 -1.73
N VAL A 46 2.82 -3.84 -3.02
CA VAL A 46 3.97 -3.44 -3.84
C VAL A 46 3.49 -2.34 -4.77
N GLY A 47 3.92 -1.10 -4.52
CA GLY A 47 3.69 0.02 -5.41
C GLY A 47 4.63 -0.05 -6.61
N ALA A 48 4.09 0.09 -7.82
CA ALA A 48 4.87 0.05 -9.05
C ALA A 48 4.60 1.31 -9.88
N ALA A 49 5.60 2.17 -10.05
CA ALA A 49 5.47 3.38 -10.87
C ALA A 49 6.80 3.89 -11.44
N ARG A 50 6.72 4.87 -12.35
CA ARG A 50 7.89 5.41 -13.08
C ARG A 50 8.82 6.26 -12.22
N ARG A 51 8.30 6.90 -11.17
CA ARG A 51 9.09 7.80 -10.33
C ARG A 51 10.14 6.98 -9.56
N PRO A 52 11.39 7.45 -9.46
CA PRO A 52 12.41 6.78 -8.65
C PRO A 52 12.13 7.09 -7.18
N PHE A 53 11.50 6.16 -6.47
CA PHE A 53 11.35 6.19 -5.02
C PHE A 53 12.02 4.96 -4.41
N THR A 54 12.56 5.16 -3.23
CA THR A 54 12.85 4.10 -2.25
C THR A 54 11.57 3.69 -1.53
N ASP A 55 11.61 2.55 -0.84
CA ASP A 55 10.52 2.11 0.04
C ASP A 55 10.16 3.19 1.07
N ASP A 56 11.15 3.86 1.65
CA ASP A 56 10.92 4.86 2.70
C ASP A 56 10.32 6.16 2.15
N GLU A 57 10.77 6.61 0.98
CA GLU A 57 10.13 7.73 0.27
C GLU A 57 8.68 7.40 -0.11
N PHE A 58 8.44 6.17 -0.58
CA PHE A 58 7.09 5.73 -0.88
C PHE A 58 6.22 5.67 0.38
N ARG A 59 6.71 5.13 1.49
CA ARG A 59 6.00 5.11 2.78
C ARG A 59 5.68 6.53 3.25
N GLN A 60 6.62 7.47 3.14
CA GLN A 60 6.38 8.85 3.53
C GLN A 60 5.30 9.51 2.65
N ASP A 61 5.39 9.34 1.33
CA ASP A 61 4.39 9.87 0.38
C ASP A 61 2.99 9.28 0.65
N MET A 62 2.92 7.99 1.01
CA MET A 62 1.65 7.35 1.38
C MET A 62 1.14 7.79 2.77
N LEU A 63 2.03 8.06 3.74
CA LEU A 63 1.66 8.63 5.04
C LEU A 63 1.00 9.99 4.86
N ASP A 64 1.59 10.85 4.04
CA ASP A 64 1.06 12.17 3.74
C ASP A 64 -0.31 12.08 3.07
N ALA A 65 -0.45 11.17 2.10
CA ALA A 65 -1.73 10.89 1.44
C ALA A 65 -2.80 10.39 2.42
N VAL A 66 -2.46 9.50 3.34
CA VAL A 66 -3.38 9.00 4.37
C VAL A 66 -3.78 10.11 5.34
N ASN A 67 -2.83 10.92 5.82
CA ASN A 67 -3.13 12.10 6.66
C ASN A 67 -4.07 13.08 5.95
N GLN A 68 -3.89 13.27 4.65
CA GLN A 68 -4.70 14.20 3.87
C GLN A 68 -6.10 13.65 3.55
N HIS A 69 -6.21 12.39 3.13
CA HIS A 69 -7.42 11.85 2.49
C HIS A 69 -8.16 10.78 3.29
N SER A 70 -7.54 10.20 4.33
CA SER A 70 -8.26 9.25 5.18
C SER A 70 -9.36 9.93 5.98
N ARG A 71 -10.45 9.20 6.21
CA ARG A 71 -11.53 9.60 7.11
C ARG A 71 -11.14 9.41 8.57
N ARG A 72 -10.16 8.53 8.86
CA ARG A 72 -9.64 8.31 10.22
C ARG A 72 -8.50 9.27 10.48
N LYS A 73 -8.82 10.34 11.22
CA LYS A 73 -7.87 11.38 11.64
C LYS A 73 -7.95 11.57 13.16
N PRO A 74 -6.82 11.78 13.85
CA PRO A 74 -5.45 11.70 13.30
C PRO A 74 -5.08 10.25 12.90
N VAL A 75 -4.02 10.11 12.12
CA VAL A 75 -3.43 8.79 11.84
C VAL A 75 -2.91 8.20 13.15
N LEU A 76 -3.20 6.93 13.40
CA LEU A 76 -2.80 6.20 14.59
C LEU A 76 -1.34 5.72 14.41
N PRO A 77 -0.38 6.19 15.21
CA PRO A 77 1.03 5.90 15.00
C PRO A 77 1.37 4.41 15.02
N GLU A 78 0.78 3.64 15.94
CA GLU A 78 1.01 2.19 16.01
C GLU A 78 0.47 1.45 14.79
N VAL A 79 -0.76 1.76 14.35
CA VAL A 79 -1.37 1.12 13.17
C VAL A 79 -0.59 1.48 11.91
N TRP A 80 -0.20 2.75 11.77
CA TRP A 80 0.60 3.18 10.64
C TRP A 80 1.96 2.47 10.60
N ARG A 81 2.66 2.39 11.73
CA ARG A 81 3.98 1.73 11.82
C ARG A 81 3.90 0.28 11.35
N ASP A 82 2.85 -0.44 11.70
CA ASP A 82 2.68 -1.84 11.29
C ASP A 82 2.17 -2.00 9.86
N PHE A 83 1.35 -1.07 9.38
CA PHE A 83 0.91 -1.04 7.99
C PHE A 83 2.06 -0.68 7.03
N ALA A 84 2.88 0.32 7.37
CA ALA A 84 3.98 0.80 6.54
C ALA A 84 5.05 -0.27 6.25
N LYS A 85 5.30 -1.18 7.20
CA LYS A 85 6.20 -2.34 7.02
C LYS A 85 5.75 -3.30 5.91
N ARG A 86 4.48 -3.21 5.50
CA ARG A 86 3.87 -4.04 4.45
C ARG A 86 3.86 -3.32 3.10
N LEU A 87 4.32 -2.08 3.04
CA LEU A 87 4.43 -1.29 1.84
C LEU A 87 5.86 -1.39 1.29
N PHE A 88 5.95 -1.80 0.04
CA PHE A 88 7.16 -1.89 -0.76
C PHE A 88 6.95 -1.10 -2.05
N TYR A 89 8.04 -0.70 -2.69
CA TYR A 89 8.02 0.03 -3.94
C TYR A 89 9.03 -0.52 -4.93
N GLN A 90 8.60 -0.62 -6.18
CA GLN A 90 9.46 -0.98 -7.30
C GLN A 90 9.30 0.07 -8.39
N GLN A 91 10.40 0.69 -8.78
CA GLN A 91 10.39 1.54 -9.97
C GLN A 91 10.20 0.65 -11.21
N VAL A 92 9.25 1.03 -12.08
CA VAL A 92 8.98 0.38 -13.36
C VAL A 92 8.72 1.44 -14.44
N ARG A 93 9.32 1.28 -15.61
CA ARG A 93 9.17 2.22 -16.74
C ARG A 93 8.01 1.85 -17.67
N PHE A 94 7.58 0.58 -17.63
CA PHE A 94 6.44 0.00 -18.37
C PHE A 94 6.65 -0.11 -19.89
N ASP A 95 7.80 0.29 -20.39
CA ASP A 95 8.20 0.24 -21.79
C ASP A 95 9.02 -1.00 -22.13
N GLU A 96 9.56 -1.70 -21.14
CA GLU A 96 10.29 -2.96 -21.33
C GLU A 96 9.61 -4.13 -20.60
N SER A 97 9.53 -5.29 -21.27
CA SER A 97 9.00 -6.52 -20.67
C SER A 97 9.87 -7.05 -19.52
N SER A 98 11.14 -6.65 -19.46
CA SER A 98 12.11 -6.95 -18.40
C SER A 98 11.70 -6.37 -17.04
N ASP A 99 11.02 -5.22 -17.01
CA ASP A 99 10.59 -4.55 -15.77
C ASP A 99 9.62 -5.40 -14.94
N TYR A 100 8.83 -6.25 -15.58
CA TYR A 100 7.91 -7.16 -14.89
C TYR A 100 8.64 -8.31 -14.19
N ALA A 101 9.87 -8.63 -14.61
CA ALA A 101 10.66 -9.67 -13.94
C ALA A 101 11.07 -9.24 -12.53
N ALA A 102 11.29 -7.94 -12.29
CA ALA A 102 11.58 -7.39 -10.96
C ALA A 102 10.40 -7.49 -9.98
N LEU A 103 9.18 -7.71 -10.48
CA LEU A 103 7.98 -7.90 -9.67
C LEU A 103 7.72 -9.37 -9.32
N ARG A 104 8.57 -10.31 -9.79
CA ARG A 104 8.50 -11.72 -9.37
C ARG A 104 9.09 -11.83 -7.95
N GLY A 105 8.20 -12.01 -6.98
CA GLY A 105 8.55 -12.32 -5.60
C GLY A 105 9.06 -13.75 -5.41
#